data_AF-A0A842WM82-F1
#
_entry.id   AF-A0A842WM82-F1
#
_cell.length_a   1.000
_cell.length_b   1.000
_cell.length_c   1.000
_cell.angle_alpha   90.00
_cell.angle_beta   90.00
_cell.angle_gamma   90.00
#
_symmetry.space_group_name_H-M   'P 1'
#
loop_
_entity.id
_entity.type
_entity.pdbx_description
1 polymer ?
#
loop_
_entity_poly.entity_id
_entity_poly.type
_entity_poly.pdbx_seq_one_letter_code
_entity_poly.pdbx_strand_id
1 'polypeptide(L)'
;MVLDSSYEDDKEILSQGDSVSQLMDRLSEMSTILSDCDCLSAVRSSLLEKQQQVRDALNTIWSKVESGMYKVDSVAMLRTICTITSKELEKKLVDDSIPTSRVAREVNLMANTMKFVVKPRSI
;
A
#
# COMPACT_ATOMS: atom_id res chain seq x y z
N MET A 1 8.71 38.64 -26.97
CA MET A 1 8.16 38.38 -25.63
C MET A 1 7.86 36.88 -25.60
N VAL A 2 8.69 36.13 -24.90
CA VAL A 2 8.56 34.67 -24.80
C VAL A 2 7.52 34.41 -23.70
N LEU A 3 6.39 33.82 -24.07
CA LEU A 3 5.44 33.22 -23.13
C LEU A 3 5.75 31.73 -23.11
N ASP A 4 6.66 31.36 -22.22
CA ASP A 4 6.98 29.97 -21.89
C ASP A 4 6.42 29.65 -20.50
N SER A 5 6.15 28.37 -20.28
CA SER A 5 5.74 27.73 -19.02
C SER A 5 4.25 27.79 -18.64
N SER A 6 3.52 26.73 -19.02
CA SER A 6 2.44 26.19 -18.17
C SER A 6 2.04 24.72 -18.44
N TYR A 7 2.79 23.97 -19.26
CA TYR A 7 2.39 22.60 -19.66
C TYR A 7 3.39 21.50 -19.30
N GLU A 8 4.46 21.82 -18.56
CA GLU A 8 5.49 20.85 -18.18
C GLU A 8 5.19 20.17 -16.82
N ASP A 9 4.43 20.82 -15.92
CA ASP A 9 4.10 20.27 -14.59
C ASP A 9 3.11 19.08 -14.63
N ASP A 10 2.18 19.06 -15.58
CA ASP A 10 1.15 18.00 -15.66
C ASP A 10 1.71 16.66 -16.19
N LYS A 11 2.87 16.69 -16.86
CA LYS A 11 3.51 15.47 -17.38
C LYS A 11 4.35 14.75 -16.35
N GLU A 12 4.89 15.44 -15.35
CA GLU A 12 5.67 14.80 -14.28
C GLU A 12 4.77 14.01 -13.31
N ILE A 13 3.51 14.44 -13.15
CA ILE A 13 2.50 13.77 -12.32
C ILE A 13 2.15 12.37 -12.86
N LEU A 14 2.24 12.17 -14.18
CA LEU A 14 1.94 10.90 -14.85
C LEU A 14 3.14 9.93 -14.88
N SER A 15 4.34 10.40 -14.53
CA SER A 15 5.59 9.62 -14.62
C SER A 15 5.95 8.91 -13.30
N GLN A 16 5.45 9.38 -12.15
CA GLN A 16 5.60 8.66 -10.89
C GLN A 16 4.57 7.53 -10.78
N GLY A 17 4.96 6.37 -11.31
CA GLY A 17 4.22 5.12 -11.37
C GLY A 17 3.22 4.95 -10.23
N ASP A 18 1.99 4.62 -10.62
CA ASP A 18 0.82 4.54 -9.75
C ASP A 18 1.14 3.87 -8.41
N SER A 19 1.27 4.67 -7.35
CA SER A 19 1.65 4.20 -6.01
C SER A 19 0.62 3.23 -5.45
N VAL A 20 -0.62 3.30 -5.95
CA VAL A 20 -1.67 2.32 -5.66
C VAL A 20 -1.36 1.00 -6.34
N SER A 21 -0.99 0.99 -7.63
CA SER A 21 -0.54 -0.22 -8.32
C SER A 21 0.67 -0.86 -7.62
N GLN A 22 1.69 -0.06 -7.24
CA GLN A 22 2.84 -0.57 -6.48
C GLN A 22 2.41 -1.21 -5.15
N LEU A 23 1.52 -0.55 -4.40
CA LEU A 23 0.97 -1.11 -3.17
C LEU A 23 0.26 -2.45 -3.43
N MET A 24 -0.58 -2.53 -4.47
CA MET A 24 -1.33 -3.73 -4.81
C MET A 24 -0.39 -4.87 -5.22
N ASP A 25 0.66 -4.59 -5.98
CA ASP A 25 1.68 -5.56 -6.35
C ASP A 25 2.39 -6.12 -5.11
N ARG A 26 2.78 -5.26 -4.16
CA ARG A 26 3.41 -5.71 -2.90
C ARG A 26 2.48 -6.56 -2.04
N LEU A 27 1.18 -6.21 -1.98
CA LEU A 27 0.20 -7.01 -1.24
C LEU A 27 -0.08 -8.35 -1.92
N SER A 28 -0.07 -8.38 -3.25
CA SER A 28 -0.17 -9.62 -4.02
C SER A 28 1.03 -10.52 -3.78
N GLU A 29 2.25 -9.97 -3.85
CA GLU A 29 3.49 -10.70 -3.52
C GLU A 29 3.46 -11.29 -2.11
N MET A 30 3.04 -10.51 -1.11
CA MET A 30 2.86 -11.01 0.27
C MET A 30 1.83 -12.13 0.34
N SER A 31 0.69 -11.99 -0.35
CA SER A 31 -0.35 -13.03 -0.36
C SER A 31 0.15 -14.32 -1.00
N THR A 32 0.93 -14.24 -2.08
CA THR A 32 1.55 -15.41 -2.73
C THR A 32 2.52 -16.11 -1.79
N ILE A 33 3.44 -15.35 -1.15
CA ILE A 33 4.39 -15.90 -0.17
C ILE A 33 3.66 -16.62 0.98
N LEU A 34 2.58 -16.03 1.47
CA LEU A 34 1.76 -16.59 2.55
C LEU A 34 0.90 -17.79 2.10
N SER A 35 0.64 -17.94 0.81
CA SER A 35 -0.11 -19.08 0.25
C SER A 35 0.79 -20.26 -0.06
N ASP A 36 2.02 -20.00 -0.48
CA ASP A 36 3.00 -21.02 -0.86
C ASP A 36 3.79 -21.57 0.36
N CYS A 37 3.63 -20.98 1.54
CA CYS A 37 4.41 -21.33 2.71
C CYS A 37 3.55 -21.67 3.94
N ASP A 38 3.69 -22.90 4.43
CA ASP A 38 3.06 -23.34 5.69
C ASP A 38 3.81 -22.84 6.93
N CYS A 39 5.06 -22.35 6.77
CA CYS A 39 5.94 -21.98 7.87
C CYS A 39 6.33 -20.49 7.84
N LEU A 40 5.67 -19.68 8.67
CA LEU A 40 5.89 -18.23 8.75
C LEU A 40 7.36 -17.86 9.01
N SER A 41 8.06 -18.66 9.83
CA SER A 41 9.45 -18.37 10.23
C SER A 41 10.44 -18.43 9.06
N ALA A 42 10.19 -19.28 8.05
CA ALA A 42 11.04 -19.40 6.87
C ALA A 42 10.93 -18.19 5.94
N VAL A 43 9.78 -17.53 5.92
CA VAL A 43 9.48 -16.39 5.02
C VAL A 43 9.43 -15.05 5.73
N ARG A 44 9.57 -15.03 7.06
CA ARG A 44 9.41 -13.83 7.91
C ARG A 44 10.24 -12.64 7.42
N SER A 45 11.53 -12.84 7.15
CA SER A 45 12.42 -11.76 6.73
C SER A 45 11.95 -11.11 5.43
N SER A 46 11.50 -11.92 4.47
CA SER A 46 10.94 -11.43 3.20
C SER A 46 9.61 -10.70 3.42
N LEU A 47 8.73 -11.24 4.27
CA LEU A 47 7.45 -10.60 4.58
C LEU A 47 7.62 -9.27 5.32
N LEU A 48 8.59 -9.15 6.22
CA LEU A 48 8.90 -7.89 6.91
C LEU A 48 9.45 -6.85 5.95
N GLU A 49 10.32 -7.25 5.01
CA GLU A 49 10.80 -6.35 3.95
C GLU A 49 9.64 -5.85 3.08
N LYS A 50 8.73 -6.74 2.66
CA LYS A 50 7.54 -6.36 1.90
C LYS A 50 6.57 -5.50 2.69
N GLN A 51 6.41 -5.77 3.98
CA GLN A 51 5.60 -4.95 4.88
C GLN A 51 6.16 -3.52 5.01
N GLN A 52 7.48 -3.37 5.05
CA GLN A 52 8.12 -2.05 5.02
C GLN A 52 7.83 -1.33 3.70
N GLN A 53 7.97 -2.01 2.56
CA GLN A 53 7.64 -1.45 1.24
C GLN A 53 6.17 -1.03 1.14
N VAL A 54 5.25 -1.82 1.71
CA VAL A 54 3.82 -1.49 1.82
C VAL A 54 3.61 -0.21 2.63
N ARG A 55 4.32 -0.06 3.76
CA ARG A 55 4.24 1.14 4.60
C ARG A 55 4.74 2.37 3.87
N ASP A 56 5.84 2.25 3.14
CA ASP A 56 6.40 3.34 2.36
C ASP A 56 5.44 3.77 1.24
N ALA A 57 4.84 2.81 0.53
CA ALA A 57 3.80 3.09 -0.46
C ALA A 57 2.56 3.77 0.15
N LEU A 58 2.11 3.33 1.33
CA LEU A 58 1.01 3.96 2.06
C LEU A 58 1.32 5.40 2.46
N ASN A 59 2.55 5.68 2.90
CA ASN A 59 2.99 7.04 3.21
C ASN A 59 3.00 7.92 1.95
N THR A 60 3.50 7.40 0.82
CA THR A 60 3.45 8.11 -0.46
C THR A 60 2.01 8.40 -0.90
N ILE A 61 1.10 7.43 -0.78
CA ILE A 61 -0.33 7.62 -1.08
C ILE A 61 -0.91 8.70 -0.17
N TRP A 62 -0.62 8.66 1.14
CA TRP A 62 -1.09 9.68 2.08
C TRP A 62 -0.61 11.07 1.68
N SER A 63 0.67 11.25 1.36
CA SER A 63 1.20 12.54 0.90
C SER A 63 0.55 13.00 -0.42
N LYS A 64 0.27 12.09 -1.35
CA LYS A 64 -0.47 12.39 -2.60
C LYS A 64 -1.93 12.77 -2.36
N VAL A 65 -2.53 12.28 -1.27
CA VAL A 65 -3.88 12.68 -0.84
C VAL A 65 -3.83 14.07 -0.20
N GLU A 66 -2.84 14.35 0.65
CA GLU A 66 -2.64 15.66 1.25
C GLU A 66 -2.34 16.76 0.21
N SER A 67 -1.63 16.43 -0.87
CA SER A 67 -1.40 17.34 -1.99
C SER A 67 -2.59 17.48 -2.94
N GLY A 68 -3.65 16.68 -2.78
CA GLY A 68 -4.85 16.71 -3.62
C GLY A 68 -4.74 15.99 -4.97
N MET A 69 -3.65 15.23 -5.19
CA MET A 69 -3.43 14.42 -6.38
C MET A 69 -4.32 13.17 -6.42
N TYR A 70 -4.63 12.60 -5.25
CA TYR A 70 -5.53 11.45 -5.11
C TYR A 70 -6.84 11.81 -4.42
N LYS A 71 -7.94 11.24 -4.93
CA LYS A 71 -9.24 11.31 -4.26
C LYS A 71 -9.40 10.06 -3.39
N VAL A 72 -9.87 10.26 -2.18
CA VAL A 72 -10.14 9.17 -1.24
C VAL A 72 -11.61 9.21 -0.87
N ASP A 73 -12.29 8.07 -0.98
CA ASP A 73 -13.69 7.97 -0.59
C ASP A 73 -13.84 8.05 0.95
N SER A 74 -12.80 7.67 1.69
CA SER A 74 -12.72 7.87 3.14
C SER A 74 -11.29 8.09 3.63
N VAL A 75 -10.99 9.34 4.00
CA VAL A 75 -9.71 9.71 4.63
C VAL A 75 -9.53 9.01 5.98
N ALA A 76 -10.61 8.80 6.73
CA ALA A 76 -10.58 8.09 8.00
C ALA A 76 -10.09 6.64 7.81
N MET A 77 -10.62 5.92 6.81
CA MET A 77 -10.18 4.56 6.51
C MET A 77 -8.71 4.51 6.08
N LEU A 78 -8.28 5.42 5.19
CA LEU A 78 -6.88 5.49 4.77
C LEU A 78 -5.96 5.71 5.98
N ARG A 79 -6.32 6.65 6.88
CA ARG A 79 -5.55 6.92 8.08
C ARG A 79 -5.47 5.71 9.00
N THR A 80 -6.57 4.98 9.19
CA THR A 80 -6.60 3.72 9.96
C THR A 80 -5.68 2.66 9.34
N ILE A 81 -5.62 2.57 8.02
CA ILE A 81 -4.74 1.61 7.33
C ILE A 81 -3.26 1.99 7.56
N CYS A 82 -2.90 3.25 7.35
CA CYS A 82 -1.52 3.73 7.53
C CYS A 82 -1.04 3.64 8.99
N THR A 83 -1.91 3.91 9.96
CA THR A 83 -1.48 4.07 11.37
C THR A 83 -1.68 2.84 12.23
N ILE A 84 -2.75 2.08 12.00
CA ILE A 84 -3.15 0.94 12.84
C ILE A 84 -2.89 -0.36 12.09
N THR A 85 -3.49 -0.53 10.92
CA THR A 85 -3.49 -1.83 10.20
C THR A 85 -2.09 -2.25 9.80
N SER A 86 -1.27 -1.33 9.29
CA SER A 86 0.14 -1.61 8.94
C SER A 86 0.97 -2.09 10.13
N LYS A 87 0.81 -1.46 11.31
CA LYS A 87 1.53 -1.84 12.54
C LYS A 87 1.04 -3.17 13.11
N GLU A 88 -0.27 -3.40 13.09
CA GLU A 88 -0.85 -4.66 13.53
C GLU A 88 -0.40 -5.82 12.63
N LEU A 89 -0.28 -5.61 11.32
CA LEU A 89 0.27 -6.60 10.41
C LEU A 89 1.73 -6.93 10.73
N GLU A 90 2.56 -5.92 11.02
CA GLU A 90 3.96 -6.13 11.44
C GLU A 90 4.06 -7.00 12.69
N LYS A 91 3.27 -6.69 13.73
CA LYS A 91 3.25 -7.49 14.96
C LYS A 91 2.90 -8.96 14.67
N LYS A 92 1.94 -9.20 13.77
CA LYS A 92 1.50 -10.55 13.41
C LYS A 92 2.51 -11.31 12.57
N LEU A 93 3.35 -10.62 11.82
CA LEU A 93 4.47 -11.23 11.11
C LEU A 93 5.60 -11.66 12.05
N VAL A 94 5.75 -11.00 13.20
CA VAL A 94 6.75 -11.35 14.22
C VAL A 94 6.23 -12.42 15.18
N ASP A 95 4.91 -12.55 15.34
CA ASP A 95 4.28 -13.50 16.24
C ASP A 95 4.11 -14.90 15.61
N ASP A 96 4.96 -15.84 16.04
CA ASP A 96 4.93 -17.24 15.60
C ASP A 96 3.72 -18.05 16.07
N SER A 97 2.92 -17.51 17.01
CA SER A 97 1.67 -18.17 17.41
C SER A 97 0.54 -17.97 16.40
N ILE A 98 0.73 -17.06 15.44
CA ILE A 98 -0.30 -16.68 14.49
C ILE A 98 -0.17 -17.52 13.22
N PRO A 99 -1.23 -18.26 12.83
CA PRO A 99 -1.18 -19.06 11.63
C PRO A 99 -1.05 -18.17 10.40
N THR A 100 -0.25 -18.62 9.42
CA THR A 100 -0.01 -17.94 8.15
C THR A 100 -1.30 -17.54 7.43
N SER A 101 -2.33 -18.40 7.50
CA SER A 101 -3.67 -18.14 6.93
C SER A 101 -4.37 -16.91 7.51
N ARG A 102 -4.13 -16.58 8.79
CA ARG A 102 -4.70 -15.40 9.43
C ARG A 102 -4.00 -14.13 8.95
N VAL A 103 -2.68 -14.19 8.79
CA VAL A 103 -1.90 -13.09 8.20
C VAL A 103 -2.32 -12.87 6.74
N ALA A 104 -2.45 -13.95 5.95
CA ALA A 104 -2.89 -13.88 4.55
C ALA A 104 -4.26 -13.22 4.40
N ARG A 105 -5.20 -13.54 5.30
CA ARG A 105 -6.52 -12.92 5.33
C ARG A 105 -6.44 -11.40 5.53
N GLU A 106 -5.54 -10.93 6.38
CA GLU A 106 -5.39 -9.50 6.66
C GLU A 106 -4.74 -8.74 5.51
N VAL A 107 -3.71 -9.33 4.89
CA VAL A 107 -3.11 -8.78 3.67
C VAL A 107 -4.17 -8.62 2.57
N ASN A 108 -4.99 -9.66 2.36
CA ASN A 108 -6.07 -9.63 1.38
C ASN A 108 -7.18 -8.61 1.73
N LEU A 109 -7.55 -8.49 3.00
CA LEU A 109 -8.51 -7.49 3.44
C LEU A 109 -7.99 -6.07 3.20
N MET A 110 -6.71 -5.83 3.46
CA MET A 110 -6.06 -4.54 3.22
C MET A 110 -6.04 -4.22 1.72
N ALA A 111 -5.65 -5.17 0.87
CA ALA A 111 -5.67 -5.00 -0.59
C ALA A 111 -7.08 -4.67 -1.11
N ASN A 112 -8.09 -5.43 -0.68
CA ASN A 112 -9.48 -5.17 -1.04
C ASN A 112 -9.94 -3.80 -0.57
N THR A 113 -9.61 -3.41 0.66
CA THR A 113 -10.00 -2.10 1.19
C THR A 113 -9.37 -0.96 0.39
N MET A 114 -8.06 -1.04 0.11
CA MET A 114 -7.33 0.00 -0.62
C MET A 114 -7.86 0.21 -2.04
N LYS A 115 -8.30 -0.87 -2.71
CA LYS A 115 -8.95 -0.82 -4.03
C LYS A 115 -10.21 0.05 -4.05
N PHE A 116 -10.95 0.12 -2.95
CA PHE A 116 -12.18 0.92 -2.86
C PHE A 116 -11.95 2.29 -2.23
N VAL A 117 -10.97 2.42 -1.34
CA VAL A 117 -10.72 3.65 -0.58
C VAL A 117 -10.01 4.71 -1.42
N VAL A 118 -9.03 4.32 -2.23
CA VAL A 118 -8.21 5.25 -3.02
C VAL A 118 -8.63 5.18 -4.48
N LYS A 119 -9.03 6.32 -5.06
CA LYS A 119 -9.33 6.44 -6.48
C LYS A 119 -8.44 7.52 -7.08
N PRO A 120 -7.72 7.22 -8.18
CA PRO A 120 -7.03 8.27 -8.93
C PRO A 120 -8.08 9.30 -9.37
N ARG A 121 -7.75 10.57 -9.24
CA ARG A 121 -8.65 11.64 -9.67
C ARG A 121 -8.66 11.64 -11.20
N SER A 122 -9.68 11.06 -11.81
CA SER A 122 -9.94 11.28 -13.24
C SER A 122 -10.27 12.76 -13.43
N ILE A 123 -9.41 13.45 -14.17
CA ILE A 123 -9.69 14.77 -14.74
C ILE A 123 -10.60 14.57 -15.95
#